data_AF-A0A5D4T5I5-F1
#
_entry.id   AF-A0A5D4T5I5-F1
#
_cell.length_a   1.000
_cell.length_b   1.000
_cell.length_c   1.000
_cell.angle_alpha   90.00
_cell.angle_beta   90.00
_cell.angle_gamma   90.00
#
_symmetry.space_group_name_H-M   'P 1'
#
loop_
_entity.id
_entity.type
_entity.pdbx_description
1 polymer ?
#
loop_
_entity_poly.entity_id
_entity_poly.type
_entity_poly.pdbx_seq_one_letter_code
_entity_poly.pdbx_strand_id
1 'polypeptide(L)' 'MSNVKNYTEQGGDRTVIGGELDITPEGKLAFDGTPLSPATLQANSNAADVAGLVTDFNALLAKLKAAGLMKSV' A
#
# COMPACT_ATOMS: atom_id res chain seq x y z
N MET A 1 30.90 -8.48 -15.22
CA MET A 1 29.95 -8.63 -14.09
C MET A 1 28.86 -7.60 -14.28
N SER A 2 27.59 -8.00 -14.35
CA SER A 2 26.49 -7.05 -14.51
C SER A 2 26.26 -6.32 -13.20
N ASN A 3 26.47 -5.01 -13.21
CA ASN A 3 26.27 -4.05 -12.14
C ASN A 3 24.85 -3.43 -12.19
N VAL A 4 23.93 -4.11 -12.86
CA VAL A 4 22.54 -3.68 -13.00
C VAL A 4 21.82 -3.88 -11.66
N LYS A 5 21.45 -2.76 -11.01
CA LYS A 5 20.75 -2.77 -9.71
C LYS A 5 19.35 -3.37 -9.80
N ASN A 6 18.68 -3.20 -10.94
CA ASN A 6 17.29 -3.61 -11.14
C ASN A 6 17.21 -4.62 -12.29
N TYR A 7 16.78 -5.85 -12.03
CA TYR A 7 16.77 -6.91 -13.03
C TYR A 7 15.57 -7.84 -12.87
N THR A 8 15.18 -8.48 -13.96
CA THR A 8 14.18 -9.56 -13.98
C THR A 8 14.91 -10.89 -14.13
N GLU A 9 14.59 -11.86 -13.27
CA GLU A 9 15.16 -13.20 -13.32
C GLU A 9 14.69 -13.93 -14.60
N GLN A 10 15.52 -14.83 -15.12
CA GLN A 10 15.15 -15.62 -16.30
C GLN A 10 13.89 -16.45 -15.98
N GLY A 11 12.88 -16.37 -16.86
CA GLY A 11 11.55 -16.95 -16.61
C GLY A 11 10.49 -15.93 -16.20
N GLY A 12 10.89 -14.73 -15.75
CA GLY A 12 9.97 -13.61 -15.53
C GLY A 12 9.20 -13.63 -14.20
N ASP A 13 9.38 -14.65 -13.37
CA ASP A 13 8.66 -14.81 -12.10
C ASP A 13 8.99 -13.72 -11.07
N ARG A 14 10.18 -13.11 -11.18
CA ARG A 14 10.66 -12.11 -10.22
C ARG A 14 11.37 -10.97 -10.90
N THR A 15 11.00 -9.76 -10.48
CA THR A 15 11.77 -8.53 -10.73
C THR A 15 12.32 -8.01 -9.40
N VAL A 16 13.62 -7.78 -9.34
CA VAL A 16 14.32 -7.21 -8.20
C VAL A 16 14.58 -5.73 -8.47
N ILE A 17 14.21 -4.88 -7.53
CA ILE A 17 14.55 -3.45 -7.52
C ILE A 17 15.61 -3.23 -6.44
N GLY A 18 16.86 -3.04 -6.84
CA GLY A 18 17.99 -2.71 -5.95
C GLY A 18 18.22 -1.20 -5.76
N GLY A 19 17.39 -0.36 -6.40
CA GLY A 19 17.33 1.08 -6.23
C GLY A 19 15.97 1.56 -5.72
N GLU A 20 15.54 2.73 -6.18
CA GLU A 20 14.22 3.30 -5.92
C GLU A 20 13.26 3.01 -7.08
N LEU A 21 12.00 2.74 -6.77
CA LEU A 21 10.91 2.70 -7.73
C LEU A 21 10.01 3.92 -7.47
N ASP A 22 10.21 4.96 -8.27
CA ASP A 22 9.34 6.13 -8.28
C ASP A 22 8.16 5.90 -9.23
N ILE A 23 6.94 6.10 -8.74
CA ILE A 23 5.69 5.91 -9.48
C ILE A 23 5.03 7.28 -9.64
N THR A 24 4.99 7.79 -10.85
CA THR A 24 4.40 9.09 -11.17
C THR A 24 2.88 9.09 -10.95
N PRO A 25 2.20 10.25 -10.94
CA PRO A 25 0.74 10.32 -10.78
C PRO A 25 -0.07 9.54 -11.82
N GLU A 26 0.49 9.29 -13.02
CA GLU A 26 -0.11 8.48 -14.08
C GLU A 26 0.16 6.98 -13.90
N GLY A 27 1.19 6.62 -13.13
CA GLY A 27 1.56 5.25 -12.83
C GLY A 27 0.64 4.62 -11.79
N LYS A 28 0.50 3.28 -11.86
CA LYS A 28 -0.31 2.50 -10.91
C LYS A 28 0.43 1.26 -10.50
N LEU A 29 0.61 1.07 -9.19
CA LEU A 29 0.94 -0.23 -8.60
C LEU A 29 -0.38 -0.93 -8.25
N ALA A 30 -0.50 -2.22 -8.53
CA ALA A 30 -1.73 -2.96 -8.24
C ALA A 30 -1.44 -4.42 -7.89
N PHE A 31 -2.24 -4.96 -6.98
CA PHE A 31 -2.30 -6.39 -6.68
C PHE A 31 -3.62 -6.94 -7.22
N ASP A 32 -3.55 -7.81 -8.22
CA ASP A 32 -4.72 -8.42 -8.86
C ASP A 32 -5.80 -7.38 -9.25
N GLY A 33 -5.37 -6.32 -9.94
CA GLY A 33 -6.23 -5.21 -10.37
C GLY A 33 -6.54 -4.16 -9.29
N THR A 34 -6.37 -4.49 -8.00
CA THR A 34 -6.60 -3.58 -6.88
C THR A 34 -5.46 -2.56 -6.78
N PRO A 35 -5.72 -1.26 -7.01
CA PRO A 35 -4.70 -0.21 -6.87
C PRO A 35 -4.09 -0.22 -5.46
N LEU A 36 -2.76 -0.11 -5.40
CA LEU A 36 -2.04 0.26 -4.20
C LEU A 36 -1.71 1.74 -4.25
N SER A 37 -2.12 2.49 -3.24
CA SER A 37 -1.79 3.91 -3.08
C SER A 37 -1.54 4.22 -1.60
N PRO A 38 -0.92 5.38 -1.28
CA PRO A 38 -0.84 5.83 0.11
C PRO A 38 -2.24 5.97 0.72
N ALA A 39 -2.46 5.39 1.91
CA ALA A 39 -3.72 5.57 2.62
C ALA A 39 -3.96 7.03 2.97
N THR A 40 -5.24 7.43 2.90
CA THR A 40 -5.67 8.73 3.41
C THR A 40 -5.31 8.87 4.88
N LEU A 41 -4.92 10.08 5.28
CA LEU A 41 -4.59 10.40 6.66
C LEU A 41 -5.70 9.95 7.64
N GLN A 42 -5.30 9.26 8.69
CA GLN A 42 -6.10 9.03 9.89
C GLN A 42 -5.67 10.04 10.95
N ALA A 43 -6.61 10.88 11.41
CA ALA A 43 -6.36 11.78 12.53
C ALA A 43 -6.16 10.99 13.84
N ASN A 44 -5.49 11.61 14.81
CA ASN A 44 -5.37 11.05 16.14
C ASN A 44 -6.75 10.77 16.74
N SER A 45 -6.89 9.67 17.48
CA SER A 45 -8.13 9.38 18.20
C SER A 45 -8.26 10.31 19.41
N ASN A 46 -9.44 10.88 19.58
CA ASN A 46 -9.85 11.65 20.75
C ASN A 46 -10.99 10.95 21.52
N ALA A 47 -11.15 9.64 21.30
CA ALA A 47 -12.21 8.86 21.93
C ALA A 47 -12.06 8.85 23.46
N ALA A 48 -13.16 9.14 24.16
CA ALA A 48 -13.23 9.10 25.63
C ALA A 48 -13.67 7.73 26.16
N ASP A 49 -14.14 6.84 25.27
CA ASP A 49 -14.64 5.52 25.60
C ASP A 49 -14.30 4.49 24.52
N VAL A 50 -14.64 3.24 24.80
CA VAL A 50 -14.37 2.11 23.89
C VAL A 50 -15.18 2.24 22.59
N ALA A 51 -16.39 2.77 22.65
CA ALA A 51 -17.24 2.92 21.46
C ALA A 51 -16.64 3.92 20.45
N GLY A 52 -16.11 5.04 20.94
CA GLY A 52 -15.36 6.01 20.15
C GLY A 52 -14.08 5.40 19.56
N LEU A 53 -13.34 4.64 20.36
CA LEU A 53 -12.11 3.99 19.89
C LEU A 53 -12.39 3.00 18.75
N VAL A 54 -13.45 2.19 18.89
CA VAL A 54 -13.89 1.26 17.84
C VAL A 54 -14.27 2.01 16.56
N THR A 55 -14.90 3.18 16.69
CA THR A 55 -15.26 4.03 15.55
C THR A 55 -14.01 4.53 14.82
N ASP A 56 -13.06 5.11 15.55
CA ASP A 56 -11.81 5.63 14.98
C ASP A 56 -10.97 4.52 14.35
N PHE A 57 -10.92 3.36 14.99
CA PHE A 57 -10.20 2.19 14.48
C PHE A 57 -10.83 1.66 13.19
N ASN A 58 -12.15 1.51 13.13
CA ASN A 58 -12.82 1.06 11.91
C ASN A 58 -12.67 2.07 10.76
N ALA A 59 -12.58 3.37 11.06
CA ALA A 59 -12.26 4.38 10.05
C ALA A 59 -10.84 4.22 9.48
N LEU A 60 -9.85 3.89 10.32
CA LEU A 60 -8.50 3.55 9.86
C LEU A 60 -8.52 2.32 8.96
N LEU A 61 -9.19 1.24 9.39
CA LEU A 61 -9.29 0.01 8.61
C LEU A 61 -9.93 0.26 7.24
N ALA A 62 -10.97 1.08 7.18
CA ALA A 62 -11.60 1.46 5.92
C ALA A 62 -10.61 2.18 4.98
N LYS A 63 -9.80 3.11 5.51
CA LYS A 63 -8.77 3.83 4.74
C LYS A 63 -7.68 2.89 4.22
N LEU A 64 -7.23 1.93 5.04
CA LEU A 64 -6.23 0.94 4.63
C LEU A 64 -6.76 0.02 3.53
N LYS A 65 -8.03 -0.41 3.62
CA LYS A 65 -8.69 -1.21 2.57
C LYS A 65 -8.85 -0.42 1.28
N ALA A 66 -9.30 0.83 1.36
CA ALA A 66 -9.45 1.70 0.20
C ALA A 66 -8.12 1.98 -0.52
N ALA A 67 -7.01 2.01 0.22
CA ALA A 67 -5.66 2.21 -0.29
C ALA A 67 -5.03 0.95 -0.92
N GLY A 68 -5.71 -0.20 -0.85
CA GLY A 68 -5.17 -1.50 -1.26
C GLY A 68 -4.08 -2.04 -0.34
N LEU A 69 -3.86 -1.41 0.83
CA LEU A 69 -2.87 -1.84 1.83
C LEU A 69 -3.39 -2.97 2.73
N MET A 70 -4.70 -3.23 2.71
CA MET A 70 -5.35 -4.34 3.41
C MET A 70 -6.37 -5.00 2.50
N LYS A 71 -6.45 -6.34 2.55
CA LYS A 71 -7.46 -7.09 1.80
C LYS A 71 -8.86 -6.70 2.27
N SER A 72 -9.74 -6.44 1.31
CA SER A 72 -11.12 -6.00 1.58
C SER A 72 -12.07 -7.13 1.97
N VAL A 73 -11.67 -8.41 1.76
CA VAL A 73 -12.45 -9.63 2.01
C VAL A 73 -11.63 -10.79 2.57
#